data_AF-A0A7K2M308-F1
#
_entry.id   AF-A0A7K2M308-F1
#
_cell.length_a   1.000
_cell.length_b   1.000
_cell.length_c   1.000
_cell.angle_alpha   90.00
_cell.angle_beta   90.00
_cell.angle_gamma   90.00
#
_symmetry.space_group_name_H-M   'P 1'
#
loop_
_entity.id
_entity.type
_entity.pdbx_description
1 polymer ?
#
loop_
_entity_poly.entity_id
_entity_poly.type
_entity_poly.pdbx_seq_one_letter_code
_entity_poly.pdbx_strand_id
1 'polypeptide(L)'
;MRRHRDLCEHAVDPLEIAAGLEAHGVTDRTAARFRHRDVFSLAEEMYARIARDAETAPYPRPADEPRTGLVPLLLALLPGAL
;
A
#
# COMPACT_ATOMS: atom_id res chain seq x y z
N MET A 1 -21.83 18.14 8.07
CA MET A 1 -20.39 17.83 7.91
C MET A 1 -20.13 16.31 8.01
N ARG A 2 -20.78 15.48 7.17
CA ARG A 2 -20.47 14.04 6.96
C ARG A 2 -20.04 13.77 5.52
N ARG A 3 -19.94 14.83 4.71
CA ARG A 3 -19.82 14.81 3.25
C ARG A 3 -18.37 14.81 2.76
N HIS A 4 -17.39 15.01 3.65
CA HIS A 4 -15.97 15.12 3.30
C HIS A 4 -15.10 14.18 4.15
N ARG A 5 -15.72 13.27 4.91
CA ARG A 5 -14.99 12.42 5.86
C ARG A 5 -14.15 11.37 5.11
N ASP A 6 -14.72 10.77 4.07
CA ASP A 6 -14.03 9.84 3.17
C ASP A 6 -12.91 10.49 2.34
N LEU A 7 -12.99 11.81 2.12
CA LEU A 7 -12.04 12.61 1.32
C LEU A 7 -10.73 12.90 2.07
N CYS A 8 -10.80 13.05 3.39
CA CYS A 8 -9.60 13.21 4.23
C CYS A 8 -9.03 11.85 4.68
N GLU A 9 -9.81 10.77 4.62
CA GLU A 9 -9.41 9.43 5.10
C GLU A 9 -8.35 8.75 4.21
N HIS A 10 -8.15 9.23 2.98
CA HIS A 10 -7.18 8.70 2.01
C HIS A 10 -6.08 9.71 1.63
N ALA A 11 -6.01 10.87 2.27
CA ALA A 11 -5.22 12.00 1.80
C ALA A 11 -3.73 11.93 2.18
N VAL A 12 -3.11 10.76 2.07
CA VAL A 12 -1.66 10.61 2.16
C VAL A 12 -1.10 10.69 0.74
N ASP A 13 -0.17 11.59 0.48
CA ASP A 13 0.48 11.72 -0.83
C ASP A 13 1.88 11.06 -0.84
N PRO A 14 2.32 10.45 -1.95
CA PRO A 14 3.67 9.91 -2.06
C PRO A 14 4.79 10.89 -1.68
N LEU A 15 4.64 12.21 -1.91
CA LEU A 15 5.65 13.19 -1.47
C LEU A 15 5.70 13.34 0.05
N GLU A 16 4.57 13.23 0.75
CA GLU A 16 4.56 13.27 2.21
C GLU A 16 5.26 12.03 2.79
N ILE A 17 5.03 10.87 2.16
CA ILE A 17 5.75 9.64 2.50
C ILE A 17 7.25 9.80 2.20
N ALA A 18 7.63 10.39 1.08
CA ALA A 18 9.02 10.63 0.73
C ALA A 18 9.70 11.57 1.75
N ALA A 19 9.05 12.69 2.10
CA ALA A 19 9.55 13.61 3.11
C ALA A 19 9.70 12.93 4.48
N GLY A 20 8.76 12.07 4.86
CA GLY A 20 8.85 11.24 6.05
C GLY A 20 10.06 10.30 6.00
N LEU A 21 10.24 9.58 4.90
CA LEU A 21 11.39 8.68 4.70
C LEU A 21 12.72 9.43 4.81
N GLU A 22 12.85 10.60 4.15
CA GLU A 22 14.05 11.43 4.20
C GLU A 22 14.35 11.97 5.60
N ALA A 23 13.32 12.41 6.33
CA ALA A 23 13.47 12.85 7.72
C ALA A 23 13.97 11.72 8.65
N HIS A 24 13.68 10.46 8.31
CA HIS A 24 14.20 9.28 8.99
C HIS A 24 15.56 8.80 8.45
N GLY A 25 16.19 9.57 7.56
CA GLY A 25 17.52 9.28 7.01
C GLY A 25 17.50 8.25 5.87
N VAL A 26 16.35 7.96 5.29
CA VAL A 26 16.27 7.17 4.05
C VAL A 26 16.72 8.06 2.90
N THR A 27 17.69 7.55 2.14
CA THR A 27 18.24 8.21 0.96
C THR A 27 18.04 7.31 -0.25
N ASP A 28 18.31 7.81 -1.46
CA ASP A 28 18.25 6.99 -2.68
C ASP A 28 19.12 5.75 -2.60
N ARG A 29 20.29 5.86 -1.95
CA ARG A 29 21.19 4.71 -1.72
C ARG A 29 20.56 3.67 -0.81
N THR A 30 19.77 4.11 0.17
CA THR A 30 18.99 3.23 1.05
C THR A 30 17.80 2.63 0.29
N ALA A 31 17.09 3.42 -0.52
CA ALA A 31 15.99 2.96 -1.37
C ALA A 31 16.43 1.89 -2.40
N ALA A 32 17.63 2.02 -2.96
CA ALA A 32 18.23 1.01 -3.84
C ALA A 32 18.37 -0.36 -3.19
N ARG A 33 18.58 -0.42 -1.86
CA ARG A 33 18.60 -1.70 -1.13
C ARG A 33 17.24 -2.39 -1.13
N PHE A 34 16.17 -1.59 -1.14
CA PHE A 34 14.79 -2.04 -1.30
C PHE A 34 14.38 -2.26 -2.77
N ARG A 35 15.32 -2.23 -3.73
CA ARG A 35 15.07 -2.39 -5.18
C ARG A 35 14.31 -1.22 -5.83
N HIS A 36 14.30 -0.06 -5.19
CA HIS A 36 13.74 1.17 -5.75
C HIS A 36 14.85 2.12 -6.18
N ARG A 37 14.64 2.88 -7.26
CA ARG A 37 15.67 3.77 -7.82
C ARG A 37 16.00 4.94 -6.89
N ASP A 38 14.99 5.48 -6.21
CA ASP A 38 15.06 6.68 -5.36
C ASP A 38 14.01 6.60 -4.24
N VAL A 39 14.09 7.53 -3.27
CA VAL A 39 13.15 7.60 -2.13
C VAL A 39 11.71 7.82 -2.59
N PHE A 40 11.51 8.59 -3.66
CA PHE A 40 10.19 8.84 -4.23
C PHE A 40 9.56 7.55 -4.79
N SER A 41 10.31 6.77 -5.55
CA SER A 41 9.85 5.47 -6.09
C SER A 41 9.50 4.47 -4.98
N LEU A 42 10.23 4.52 -3.87
CA LEU A 42 9.93 3.71 -2.69
C LEU A 42 8.62 4.19 -2.02
N ALA A 43 8.45 5.51 -1.90
CA ALA A 43 7.26 6.14 -1.34
C ALA A 43 6.00 5.82 -2.17
N GLU A 44 6.09 5.85 -3.49
CA GLU A 44 5.00 5.47 -4.39
C GLU A 44 4.58 4.01 -4.20
N GLU A 45 5.54 3.09 -4.07
CA GLU A 45 5.23 1.68 -3.81
C GLU A 45 4.57 1.49 -2.44
N MET A 46 5.02 2.21 -1.41
CA MET A 46 4.39 2.19 -0.09
C MET A 46 2.96 2.73 -0.13
N TYR A 47 2.73 3.86 -0.80
CA TYR A 47 1.40 4.42 -1.03
C TYR A 47 0.50 3.43 -1.78
N ALA A 48 1.02 2.79 -2.82
CA ALA A 48 0.27 1.84 -3.63
C ALA A 48 -0.13 0.58 -2.83
N ARG A 49 0.65 0.17 -1.83
CA ARG A 49 0.26 -0.92 -0.91
C ARG A 49 -0.87 -0.49 0.01
N ILE A 50 -0.77 0.69 0.62
CA ILE A 50 -1.81 1.25 1.49
C ILE A 50 -3.13 1.40 0.73
N ALA A 51 -3.08 1.90 -0.50
CA ALA A 51 -4.25 2.05 -1.35
C ALA A 51 -4.92 0.69 -1.71
N ARG A 52 -4.11 -0.34 -2.01
CA ARG A 52 -4.61 -1.70 -2.30
C ARG A 52 -5.21 -2.39 -1.06
N ASP A 53 -4.61 -2.19 0.11
CA ASP A 53 -5.13 -2.72 1.37
C ASP A 53 -6.45 -2.05 1.75
N ALA A 54 -6.57 -0.73 1.50
CA ALA A 54 -7.82 0.03 1.65
C ALA A 54 -8.90 -0.37 0.62
N GLU A 55 -8.52 -0.95 -0.51
CA GLU A 55 -9.44 -1.54 -1.48
C GLU A 55 -9.91 -2.95 -1.08
N THR A 56 -9.05 -3.71 -0.41
CA THR A 56 -9.30 -5.10 0.01
C THR A 56 -10.09 -5.19 1.33
N ALA A 57 -10.06 -4.16 2.17
CA ALA A 57 -10.92 -4.08 3.35
C ALA A 57 -12.42 -4.16 2.94
N PRO A 58 -13.27 -4.93 3.63
CA PRO A 58 -14.65 -5.24 3.22
C PRO A 58 -15.60 -4.03 3.40
N TYR A 59 -15.37 -2.98 2.62
CA TYR A 59 -16.28 -1.86 2.43
C TYR A 59 -16.90 -1.97 1.03
N PRO A 60 -18.24 -1.87 0.88
CA PRO A 60 -18.89 -2.12 -0.40
C PRO A 60 -18.59 -0.98 -1.37
N ARG A 61 -17.66 -1.19 -2.31
CA ARG A 61 -17.54 -0.37 -3.52
C ARG A 61 -18.42 -0.96 -4.63
N PRO A 62 -19.22 -0.15 -5.34
CA PRO A 62 -19.92 -0.61 -6.54
C PRO A 62 -18.87 -1.01 -7.58
N ALA A 63 -19.03 -2.22 -8.10
CA ALA A 63 -18.09 -2.89 -8.98
C ALA A 63 -17.82 -2.09 -10.27
N ASP A 64 -16.54 -1.86 -10.55
CA ASP A 64 -16.06 -1.69 -11.92
C ASP A 64 -15.38 -2.99 -12.38
N GLU A 65 -15.60 -3.32 -13.65
CA GLU A 65 -15.62 -4.63 -14.30
C GLU A 65 -14.29 -5.44 -14.35
N PRO A 66 -14.34 -6.73 -14.77
CA PRO A 66 -13.47 -7.79 -14.27
C PRO A 66 -12.15 -7.88 -15.05
N ARG A 67 -11.03 -8.00 -14.32
CA ARG A 67 -9.80 -8.57 -14.89
C ARG A 67 -9.62 -10.00 -14.38
N THR A 68 -9.92 -10.91 -15.30
CA THR A 68 -9.60 -12.33 -15.35
C THR A 68 -8.27 -12.73 -14.69
N GLY A 69 -8.35 -13.72 -13.79
CA GLY A 69 -7.25 -14.60 -13.37
C GLY A 69 -6.39 -14.03 -12.23
N LEU A 70 -6.14 -14.69 -11.10
CA LEU A 70 -6.07 -16.13 -10.82
C LEU A 70 -6.44 -16.43 -9.36
N VAL A 71 -6.99 -17.63 -9.19
CA VAL A 71 -7.45 -18.37 -8.00
C VAL A 71 -6.61 -18.16 -6.71
N PRO A 72 -7.22 -18.03 -5.52
CA PRO A 72 -6.47 -18.11 -4.27
C PRO A 72 -6.09 -19.57 -4.01
N LEU A 73 -4.81 -19.91 -4.19
CA LEU A 73 -4.29 -21.18 -3.71
C LEU A 73 -4.06 -21.05 -2.20
N LEU A 74 -5.03 -21.53 -1.42
CA LEU A 74 -4.86 -21.86 0.00
C LEU A 74 -3.56 -22.64 0.18
N LEU A 75 -2.60 -22.07 0.90
CA LEU A 75 -1.40 -22.79 1.29
C LEU A 75 -1.19 -22.73 2.80
N ALA A 76 -1.06 -23.93 3.34
CA ALA A 76 -0.45 -24.33 4.61
C ALA A 76 -1.27 -24.11 5.89
N LEU A 77 -2.17 -25.06 6.12
CA LEU A 77 -2.35 -25.66 7.43
C LEU A 77 -0.99 -26.23 7.90
N LEU A 78 -0.42 -25.64 8.96
CA LEU A 78 0.42 -26.25 10.02
C LEU A 78 1.00 -25.10 10.87
N PRO A 79 0.90 -25.18 12.20
CA PRO A 79 1.84 -26.05 12.91
C PRO A 79 1.17 -26.90 14.01
N GLY A 80 1.61 -28.15 14.10
CA GLY A 80 1.60 -28.84 15.38
C GLY A 80 2.71 -28.31 16.26
N ALA A 81 2.39 -28.03 17.53
CA ALA A 81 3.30 -28.16 18.66
C ALA A 81 2.50 -28.03 19.97
N LEU A 82 2.56 -29.11 20.76
CA LEU A 82 2.22 -29.30 22.18
C LEU A 82 0.76 -29.50 22.57
#